data_AF-A0A533XIM8-F1
#
_entry.id   AF-A0A533XIM8-F1
#
_cell.length_a   1.000
_cell.length_b   1.000
_cell.length_c   1.000
_cell.angle_alpha   90.00
_cell.angle_beta   90.00
_cell.angle_gamma   90.00
#
_symmetry.space_group_name_H-M   'P 1'
#
loop_
_entity.id
_entity.type
_entity.pdbx_description
1 polymer ?
#
loop_
_entity_poly.entity_id
_entity_poly.type
_entity_poly.pdbx_seq_one_letter_code
_entity_poly.pdbx_strand_id
1 'polypeptide(L)'
;MRVSVLVALFLVVSLAVGPIFPKSAASTTGCQFNSAKGRIQHVIYIQFDNTHFTRDNPNVPSDLEQLPNLLNFIQENGVLLTNHHTPLISHTATDILTSLTGVYGDQMGVPVSNSFRYFNPDGTSNLGVSFAYWTDPIFDPTTSSPTDTKYNMLTAGGLNAPAPWVPYTRAGCNFGAVATANTVLENIATDIPTVFGPGSPQAAEVSSNPGQAFADFVGIAIHCGTGNALCSSANGGEPDALPNEPGGYSGYMALFGHKYVAPQVNPGGSLTDLNGNVVEDPMGRIGFPGFDGMTAAVSLSYVAAMQEHGVPVTYAYISDSHDKHPTGPAYGPGQAGYVAALAANNDALGKFFARLATDGINTGNTLFVFTSDEGDHFVGGSPSPPECDGVITPCTYSAIGEINTNLAGLLATQQGITTPFRVHSDSAPTFYITGNPSRTAPVTRAFERATGKLTVVNPITGVTDTPTQFLADPVEM
;
A
#
# COMPACT_ATOMS: atom_id res chain seq x y z
N MET A 1 -35.35 -38.36 74.71
CA MET A 1 -34.60 -39.08 73.66
C MET A 1 -33.67 -38.09 73.00
N ARG A 2 -32.39 -38.11 73.38
CA ARG A 2 -31.35 -37.23 72.85
C ARG A 2 -30.66 -37.96 71.70
N VAL A 3 -30.70 -37.36 70.52
CA VAL A 3 -30.19 -37.92 69.26
C VAL A 3 -28.66 -37.84 69.27
N SER A 4 -28.01 -39.00 69.21
CA SER A 4 -26.55 -39.12 69.06
C SER A 4 -26.19 -39.08 67.57
N VAL A 5 -25.34 -38.12 67.21
CA VAL A 5 -24.78 -37.92 65.86
C VAL A 5 -23.58 -38.85 65.69
N LEU A 6 -23.59 -39.67 64.64
CA LEU A 6 -22.46 -40.50 64.23
C LEU A 6 -21.55 -39.67 63.30
N VAL A 7 -20.27 -39.54 63.67
CA VAL A 7 -19.23 -38.88 62.87
C VAL A 7 -18.65 -39.90 61.89
N ALA A 8 -18.81 -39.69 60.58
CA ALA A 8 -18.16 -40.47 59.54
C ALA A 8 -16.82 -39.81 59.15
N LEU A 9 -15.73 -40.57 59.30
CA LEU A 9 -14.37 -40.18 58.95
C LEU A 9 -14.18 -40.36 57.43
N PHE A 10 -14.01 -39.28 56.67
CA PHE A 10 -13.64 -39.34 55.25
C PHE A 10 -12.11 -39.35 55.10
N LEU A 11 -11.58 -40.42 54.49
CA LEU A 11 -10.19 -40.54 54.09
C LEU A 11 -10.00 -39.80 52.75
N VAL A 12 -9.29 -38.68 52.74
CA VAL A 12 -8.94 -37.96 51.51
C VAL A 12 -7.66 -38.58 50.94
N VAL A 13 -7.78 -39.25 49.79
CA VAL A 13 -6.62 -39.66 48.98
C VAL A 13 -6.25 -38.48 48.09
N SER A 14 -5.17 -37.78 48.43
CA SER A 14 -4.60 -36.72 47.59
C SER A 14 -3.88 -37.33 46.39
N LEU A 15 -4.54 -37.34 45.22
CA LEU A 15 -3.89 -37.53 43.93
C LEU A 15 -3.15 -36.25 43.56
N ALA A 16 -1.82 -36.26 43.71
CA ALA A 16 -0.95 -35.19 43.22
C ALA A 16 -0.95 -35.20 41.68
N VAL A 17 -1.83 -34.43 41.06
CA VAL A 17 -1.75 -34.07 39.64
C VAL A 17 -0.72 -32.95 39.54
N GLY A 18 0.52 -33.29 39.22
CA GLY A 18 1.53 -32.30 38.85
C GLY A 18 1.11 -31.58 37.56
N PRO A 19 1.40 -30.28 37.41
CA PRO A 19 1.15 -29.57 36.16
C PRO A 19 1.92 -30.26 35.04
N ILE A 20 1.21 -30.74 34.02
CA ILE A 20 1.79 -31.12 32.73
C ILE A 20 2.16 -29.80 32.07
N PHE A 21 3.36 -29.30 32.34
CA PHE A 21 3.95 -28.27 31.50
C PHE A 21 4.18 -28.90 30.12
N PRO A 22 3.70 -28.27 29.03
CA PRO A 22 4.11 -28.70 27.71
C PRO A 22 5.64 -28.70 27.69
N LYS A 23 6.24 -29.81 27.24
CA LYS A 23 7.67 -29.87 26.94
C LYS A 23 7.97 -28.65 26.07
N SER A 24 8.81 -27.75 26.57
CA SER A 24 9.35 -26.65 25.78
C SER A 24 9.93 -27.29 24.52
N ALA A 25 9.30 -27.01 23.37
CA ALA A 25 9.84 -27.41 22.09
C ALA A 25 11.25 -26.82 22.02
N ALA A 26 12.23 -27.60 21.55
CA ALA A 26 13.57 -27.09 21.32
C ALA A 26 13.46 -25.79 20.51
N SER A 27 14.17 -24.75 20.94
CA SER A 27 14.33 -23.51 20.19
C SER A 27 14.84 -23.85 18.80
N THR A 28 13.94 -23.85 17.82
CA THR A 28 14.31 -23.90 16.41
C THR A 28 14.75 -22.49 16.05
N THR A 29 16.06 -22.29 15.96
CA THR A 29 16.66 -21.05 15.45
C THR A 29 16.35 -20.94 13.95
N GLY A 30 15.21 -20.34 13.60
CA GLY A 30 14.79 -20.11 12.20
C GLY A 30 13.31 -19.71 12.09
N CYS A 31 12.94 -19.06 10.97
CA CYS A 31 11.59 -18.58 10.67
C CYS A 31 10.49 -19.64 10.91
N GLN A 32 9.44 -19.29 11.66
CA GLN A 32 8.30 -20.19 11.95
C GLN A 32 6.94 -19.54 11.64
N PHE A 33 6.23 -20.04 10.62
CA PHE A 33 4.87 -19.57 10.31
C PHE A 33 3.78 -20.19 11.21
N ASN A 34 4.06 -21.31 11.90
CA ASN A 34 3.06 -22.07 12.66
C ASN A 34 1.76 -22.34 11.88
N SER A 35 1.87 -22.55 10.56
CA SER A 35 0.70 -22.79 9.70
C SER A 35 -0.07 -24.04 10.16
N ALA A 36 -1.40 -24.04 10.00
CA ALA A 36 -2.27 -25.09 10.54
C ALA A 36 -1.89 -26.53 10.12
N LYS A 37 -1.24 -26.69 8.95
CA LYS A 37 -0.75 -27.98 8.44
C LYS A 37 0.78 -28.10 8.43
N GLY A 38 1.51 -27.09 8.93
CA GLY A 38 2.97 -27.07 8.99
C GLY A 38 3.69 -27.05 7.63
N ARG A 39 2.99 -26.75 6.53
CA ARG A 39 3.56 -26.82 5.16
C ARG A 39 4.02 -25.47 4.64
N ILE A 40 3.48 -24.37 5.15
CA ILE A 40 3.81 -23.03 4.65
C ILE A 40 5.20 -22.64 5.13
N GLN A 41 6.04 -22.31 4.16
CA GLN A 41 7.42 -21.85 4.29
C GLN A 41 7.62 -20.47 3.66
N HIS A 42 6.68 -20.01 2.85
CA HIS A 42 6.74 -18.72 2.17
C HIS A 42 5.38 -18.02 2.20
N VAL A 43 5.40 -16.70 2.23
CA VAL A 43 4.24 -15.82 2.02
C VAL A 43 4.60 -14.84 0.92
N ILE A 44 3.81 -14.82 -0.14
CA ILE A 44 3.94 -13.89 -1.26
C ILE A 44 2.63 -13.13 -1.38
N TYR A 45 2.66 -11.85 -1.02
CA TYR A 45 1.53 -10.94 -1.10
C TYR A 45 1.79 -9.94 -2.23
N ILE A 46 0.93 -9.91 -3.23
CA ILE A 46 1.02 -9.00 -4.37
C ILE A 46 -0.24 -8.14 -4.37
N GLN A 47 -0.04 -6.84 -4.27
CA GLN A 47 -1.08 -5.82 -4.40
C GLN A 47 -0.85 -5.10 -5.72
N PHE A 48 -1.84 -5.18 -6.61
CA PHE A 48 -1.85 -4.42 -7.84
C PHE A 48 -2.44 -3.05 -7.58
N ASP A 49 -1.93 -2.05 -8.28
CA ASP A 49 -2.61 -0.77 -8.45
C ASP A 49 -3.79 -0.96 -9.42
N ASN A 50 -4.99 -0.64 -8.93
CA ASN A 50 -6.19 -0.44 -9.72
C ASN A 50 -6.60 -1.61 -10.67
N THR A 51 -6.15 -2.85 -10.43
CA THR A 51 -6.44 -3.98 -11.32
C THR A 51 -7.84 -4.54 -11.08
N HIS A 52 -8.69 -4.53 -12.10
CA HIS A 52 -10.10 -4.88 -11.97
C HIS A 52 -10.50 -6.20 -12.68
N PHE A 53 -11.46 -6.90 -12.07
CA PHE A 53 -12.14 -8.06 -12.70
C PHE A 53 -13.50 -7.67 -13.29
N THR A 54 -14.04 -6.52 -12.91
CA THR A 54 -15.20 -5.92 -13.57
C THR A 54 -14.77 -5.38 -14.93
N ARG A 55 -15.64 -5.50 -15.94
CA ARG A 55 -15.44 -4.92 -17.26
C ARG A 55 -16.06 -3.52 -17.32
N ASP A 56 -15.26 -2.50 -17.57
CA ASP A 56 -15.76 -1.15 -17.83
C ASP A 56 -16.50 -1.04 -19.17
N ASN A 57 -15.93 -1.66 -20.20
CA ASN A 57 -16.58 -1.84 -21.49
C ASN A 57 -17.00 -3.31 -21.62
N PRO A 58 -18.29 -3.64 -21.76
CA PRO A 58 -18.76 -5.03 -21.78
C PRO A 58 -18.15 -5.86 -22.93
N ASN A 59 -17.70 -5.22 -24.01
CA ASN A 59 -17.06 -5.89 -25.16
C ASN A 59 -15.57 -6.16 -24.96
N VAL A 60 -14.92 -5.50 -24.00
CA VAL A 60 -13.49 -5.64 -23.72
C VAL A 60 -13.31 -6.56 -22.50
N PRO A 61 -12.43 -7.56 -22.53
CA PRO A 61 -12.12 -8.36 -21.35
C PRO A 61 -11.58 -7.49 -20.21
N SER A 62 -11.85 -7.86 -18.96
CA SER A 62 -11.28 -7.16 -17.81
C SER A 62 -9.77 -7.39 -17.73
N ASP A 63 -9.11 -6.74 -16.78
CA ASP A 63 -7.66 -6.83 -16.60
C ASP A 63 -7.27 -8.24 -16.26
N LEU A 64 -7.92 -8.80 -15.24
CA LEU A 64 -7.66 -10.15 -14.80
C LEU A 64 -7.97 -11.20 -15.89
N GLU A 65 -8.96 -10.98 -16.76
CA GLU A 65 -9.21 -11.84 -17.93
C GLU A 65 -8.08 -11.76 -18.98
N GLN A 66 -7.38 -10.62 -19.05
CA GLN A 66 -6.19 -10.40 -19.88
C GLN A 66 -4.88 -10.81 -19.19
N LEU A 67 -4.94 -11.26 -17.93
CA LEU A 67 -3.84 -11.85 -17.16
C LEU A 67 -4.03 -13.38 -16.94
N PRO A 68 -4.14 -14.20 -18.00
CA PRO A 68 -4.46 -15.62 -17.86
C PRO A 68 -3.46 -16.42 -17.02
N ASN A 69 -2.17 -16.05 -16.96
CA ASN A 69 -1.21 -16.70 -16.07
C ASN A 69 -1.60 -16.54 -14.59
N LEU A 70 -2.13 -15.37 -14.20
CA LEU A 70 -2.60 -15.12 -12.84
C LEU A 70 -3.98 -15.72 -12.61
N LEU A 71 -4.94 -15.46 -13.51
CA LEU A 71 -6.31 -15.93 -13.35
C LEU A 71 -6.38 -17.46 -13.25
N ASN A 72 -5.70 -18.18 -14.14
CA ASN A 72 -5.66 -19.64 -14.10
C ASN A 72 -4.95 -20.14 -12.84
N PHE A 73 -3.83 -19.50 -12.45
CA PHE A 73 -3.12 -19.87 -11.22
C PHE A 73 -4.04 -19.79 -9.99
N ILE A 74 -4.80 -18.70 -9.84
CA ILE A 74 -5.76 -18.54 -8.73
C ILE A 74 -6.87 -19.58 -8.82
N GLN A 75 -7.49 -19.77 -9.99
CA GLN A 75 -8.63 -20.69 -10.15
C GLN A 75 -8.27 -22.15 -9.94
N GLU A 76 -7.06 -22.56 -10.33
CA GLU A 76 -6.58 -23.93 -10.18
C GLU A 76 -6.10 -24.25 -8.76
N ASN A 77 -5.65 -23.24 -7.99
CA ASN A 77 -4.93 -23.46 -6.74
C ASN A 77 -5.56 -22.80 -5.50
N GLY A 78 -6.60 -21.97 -5.67
CA GLY A 78 -7.12 -21.13 -4.59
C GLY A 78 -8.58 -20.72 -4.77
N VAL A 79 -8.92 -19.57 -4.19
CA VAL A 79 -10.27 -18.99 -4.23
C VAL A 79 -10.15 -17.58 -4.79
N LEU A 80 -10.93 -17.28 -5.82
CA LEU A 80 -11.10 -15.92 -6.34
C LEU A 80 -12.31 -15.27 -5.66
N LEU A 81 -12.09 -14.13 -5.02
CA LEU A 81 -13.15 -13.29 -4.46
C LEU A 81 -13.34 -12.07 -5.37
N THR A 82 -14.53 -11.93 -5.94
CA THR A 82 -14.83 -10.86 -6.91
C THR A 82 -15.63 -9.71 -6.31
N ASN A 83 -15.99 -9.80 -5.04
CA ASN A 83 -16.75 -8.79 -4.30
C ASN A 83 -15.91 -8.30 -3.10
N HIS A 84 -14.69 -7.86 -3.40
CA HIS A 84 -13.83 -7.14 -2.48
C HIS A 84 -14.25 -5.67 -2.45
N HIS A 85 -14.08 -5.00 -1.30
CA HIS A 85 -14.43 -3.59 -1.12
C HIS A 85 -13.26 -2.86 -0.50
N THR A 86 -13.03 -1.64 -0.97
CA THR A 86 -12.03 -0.73 -0.41
C THR A 86 -12.65 0.22 0.61
N PRO A 87 -11.83 0.85 1.48
CA PRO A 87 -12.22 2.06 2.18
C PRO A 87 -12.93 3.06 1.27
N LEU A 88 -13.89 3.80 1.85
CA LEU A 88 -14.52 4.91 1.16
C LEU A 88 -13.75 6.18 1.54
N ILE A 89 -13.02 6.83 0.64
CA ILE A 89 -12.95 6.61 -0.82
C ILE A 89 -11.71 5.84 -1.24
N SER A 90 -11.87 5.09 -2.34
CA SER A 90 -10.83 4.27 -2.95
C SER A 90 -9.64 5.14 -3.34
N HIS A 91 -8.45 4.81 -2.82
CA HIS A 91 -7.16 5.41 -3.20
C HIS A 91 -6.00 4.49 -2.82
N THR A 92 -5.02 4.39 -3.71
CA THR A 92 -3.75 3.64 -3.55
C THR A 92 -3.23 3.57 -2.09
N ALA A 93 -2.86 4.70 -1.48
CA ALA A 93 -2.18 4.74 -0.18
C ALA A 93 -3.07 4.20 0.95
N THR A 94 -4.25 4.78 1.11
CA THR A 94 -5.15 4.41 2.22
C THR A 94 -5.59 2.95 2.09
N ASP A 95 -5.83 2.46 0.87
CA ASP A 95 -6.38 1.12 0.66
C ASP A 95 -5.31 0.02 0.78
N ILE A 96 -4.09 0.28 0.29
CA ILE A 96 -2.93 -0.57 0.60
C ILE A 96 -2.78 -0.66 2.12
N LEU A 97 -2.70 0.48 2.79
CA LEU A 97 -2.47 0.51 4.24
C LEU A 97 -3.61 -0.15 5.04
N THR A 98 -4.87 -0.02 4.62
CA THR A 98 -5.97 -0.78 5.22
C THR A 98 -5.80 -2.29 5.01
N SER A 99 -5.35 -2.71 3.83
CA SER A 99 -5.05 -4.12 3.56
C SER A 99 -3.92 -4.66 4.45
N LEU A 100 -2.90 -3.84 4.72
CA LEU A 100 -1.76 -4.20 5.55
C LEU A 100 -2.06 -4.18 7.05
N THR A 101 -2.84 -3.20 7.52
CA THR A 101 -3.11 -2.97 8.95
C THR A 101 -4.38 -3.65 9.45
N GLY A 102 -5.33 -3.93 8.56
CA GLY A 102 -6.65 -4.44 8.89
C GLY A 102 -7.58 -3.42 9.55
N VAL A 103 -7.28 -2.12 9.48
CA VAL A 103 -8.10 -1.04 10.03
C VAL A 103 -8.32 0.09 9.02
N TYR A 104 -9.37 0.88 9.20
CA TYR A 104 -9.66 2.05 8.38
C TYR A 104 -8.68 3.21 8.65
N GLY A 105 -8.65 4.17 7.74
CA GLY A 105 -7.69 5.29 7.77
C GLY A 105 -7.71 6.13 9.04
N ASP A 106 -8.88 6.33 9.64
CA ASP A 106 -9.04 7.04 10.91
C ASP A 106 -8.32 6.36 12.09
N GLN A 107 -8.11 5.05 12.01
CA GLN A 107 -7.43 4.26 13.03
C GLN A 107 -5.92 4.11 12.81
N MET A 108 -5.41 4.54 11.65
CA MET A 108 -4.00 4.37 11.25
C MET A 108 -3.30 5.66 10.79
N GLY A 109 -3.99 6.81 10.76
CA GLY A 109 -3.38 8.13 10.59
C GLY A 109 -3.34 8.65 9.16
N VAL A 110 -3.66 7.78 8.19
CA VAL A 110 -3.80 8.10 6.77
C VAL A 110 -5.28 8.03 6.39
N PRO A 111 -6.04 9.13 6.59
CA PRO A 111 -7.47 9.03 6.83
C PRO A 111 -8.34 8.80 5.59
N VAL A 112 -7.91 9.25 4.41
CA VAL A 112 -8.82 9.36 3.25
C VAL A 112 -8.22 8.98 1.90
N SER A 113 -6.98 9.35 1.58
CA SER A 113 -6.44 9.24 0.21
C SER A 113 -4.90 9.25 0.19
N ASN A 114 -4.32 9.30 -1.01
CA ASN A 114 -2.90 9.51 -1.31
C ASN A 114 -2.33 10.81 -0.73
N SER A 115 -3.21 11.78 -0.45
CA SER A 115 -2.87 12.95 0.34
C SER A 115 -4.07 13.41 1.15
N PHE A 116 -3.84 14.33 2.07
CA PHE A 116 -4.87 14.89 2.93
C PHE A 116 -4.49 16.33 3.30
N ARG A 117 -5.32 17.00 4.10
CA ARG A 117 -4.92 18.25 4.76
C ARG A 117 -5.03 18.11 6.27
N TYR A 118 -4.20 18.87 6.97
CA TYR A 118 -4.27 19.02 8.42
C TYR A 118 -4.43 20.50 8.77
N PHE A 119 -5.11 20.77 9.90
CA PHE A 119 -5.35 22.14 10.35
C PHE A 119 -4.15 22.69 11.13
N ASN A 120 -3.78 23.93 10.83
CA ASN A 120 -2.81 24.71 11.57
C ASN A 120 -3.46 25.35 12.81
N PRO A 121 -2.69 25.76 13.84
CA PRO A 121 -3.24 26.44 15.02
C PRO A 121 -3.99 27.74 14.73
N ASP A 122 -3.70 28.40 13.60
CA ASP A 122 -4.37 29.64 13.17
C ASP A 122 -5.69 29.38 12.41
N GLY A 123 -6.09 28.12 12.25
CA GLY A 123 -7.30 27.70 11.55
C GLY A 123 -7.16 27.60 10.03
N THR A 124 -5.99 27.87 9.45
CA THR A 124 -5.68 27.50 8.06
C THR A 124 -5.36 25.99 7.97
N SER A 125 -5.11 25.47 6.77
CA SER A 125 -4.71 24.07 6.59
C SER A 125 -3.57 23.93 5.61
N ASN A 126 -2.73 22.91 5.82
CA ASN A 126 -1.58 22.57 4.98
C ASN A 126 -1.77 21.20 4.32
N LEU A 127 -0.93 20.85 3.35
CA LEU A 127 -0.95 19.56 2.66
C LEU A 127 -0.26 18.51 3.54
N GLY A 128 -0.81 17.31 3.65
CA GLY A 128 -0.10 16.12 4.11
C GLY A 128 -0.11 15.09 2.98
N VAL A 129 0.99 14.39 2.76
CA VAL A 129 1.08 13.30 1.78
C VAL A 129 1.21 11.98 2.54
N SER A 130 0.48 10.98 2.06
CA SER A 130 0.36 9.69 2.73
C SER A 130 1.60 8.81 2.56
N PHE A 131 2.36 9.03 1.48
CA PHE A 131 3.59 8.32 1.14
C PHE A 131 4.81 8.85 1.91
N ALA A 132 5.09 8.23 3.06
CA ALA A 132 6.23 8.48 3.93
C ALA A 132 6.50 7.24 4.78
N TYR A 133 7.74 7.01 5.19
CA TYR A 133 8.09 5.79 5.93
C TYR A 133 7.24 5.59 7.20
N TRP A 134 7.07 4.35 7.65
CA TRP A 134 6.14 3.99 8.73
C TRP A 134 6.29 4.81 10.02
N THR A 135 7.50 5.24 10.33
CA THR A 135 7.79 6.04 11.54
C THR A 135 8.07 7.50 11.25
N ASP A 136 7.84 7.95 10.02
CA ASP A 136 8.02 9.34 9.65
C ASP A 136 6.99 10.23 10.33
N PRO A 137 7.36 11.49 10.62
CA PRO A 137 6.36 12.51 10.91
C PRO A 137 5.49 12.76 9.68
N ILE A 138 4.42 13.55 9.84
CA ILE A 138 3.64 14.05 8.69
C ILE A 138 4.59 14.65 7.65
N PHE A 139 4.45 14.17 6.41
CA PHE A 139 5.18 14.68 5.26
C PHE A 139 4.34 15.74 4.52
N ASP A 140 4.83 16.98 4.51
CA ASP A 140 4.29 18.06 3.67
C ASP A 140 5.38 18.49 2.68
N PRO A 141 5.27 18.17 1.37
CA PRO A 141 6.28 18.55 0.39
C PRO A 141 6.32 20.06 0.14
N THR A 142 5.35 20.84 0.64
CA THR A 142 5.27 22.29 0.48
C THR A 142 5.93 23.07 1.63
N THR A 143 6.31 22.40 2.71
CA THR A 143 7.02 23.03 3.83
C THR A 143 8.02 22.09 4.50
N SER A 144 9.22 22.59 4.77
CA SER A 144 10.23 21.86 5.53
C SER A 144 10.01 21.89 7.05
N SER A 145 8.95 22.56 7.52
CA SER A 145 8.61 22.64 8.93
C SER A 145 7.09 22.56 9.11
N PRO A 146 6.50 21.37 8.95
CA PRO A 146 5.08 21.13 9.27
C PRO A 146 4.76 21.58 10.70
N THR A 147 3.59 22.19 10.90
CA THR A 147 3.15 22.58 12.26
C THR A 147 2.67 21.40 13.09
N ASP A 148 2.29 20.30 12.44
CA ASP A 148 2.01 19.02 13.09
C ASP A 148 3.23 18.12 12.89
N THR A 149 3.83 17.68 14.00
CA THR A 149 5.04 16.84 14.02
C THR A 149 4.73 15.43 14.51
N LYS A 150 3.45 15.04 14.54
CA LYS A 150 3.06 13.65 14.83
C LYS A 150 3.46 12.74 13.69
N TYR A 151 3.43 11.44 13.96
CA TYR A 151 3.65 10.41 12.95
C TYR A 151 2.61 10.49 11.83
N ASN A 152 3.03 10.16 10.62
CA ASN A 152 2.14 9.96 9.49
C ASN A 152 1.26 8.71 9.73
N MET A 153 1.88 7.61 10.16
CA MET A 153 1.17 6.42 10.65
C MET A 153 0.88 6.55 12.14
N LEU A 154 -0.38 6.84 12.47
CA LEU A 154 -0.83 7.26 13.80
C LEU A 154 -2.09 6.49 14.24
N THR A 155 -2.01 5.81 15.38
CA THR A 155 -3.20 5.23 16.02
C THR A 155 -4.15 6.31 16.55
N ALA A 156 -5.42 5.96 16.77
CA ALA A 156 -6.38 6.85 17.45
C ALA A 156 -5.90 7.36 18.83
N GLY A 157 -4.98 6.65 19.49
CA GLY A 157 -4.35 7.06 20.75
C GLY A 157 -3.20 8.06 20.60
N GLY A 158 -2.84 8.45 19.38
CA GLY A 158 -1.74 9.39 19.11
C GLY A 158 -0.35 8.76 19.15
N LEU A 159 -0.25 7.43 19.09
CA LEU A 159 1.02 6.68 19.05
C LEU A 159 1.32 6.21 17.63
N ASN A 160 2.59 5.96 17.30
CA ASN A 160 2.95 5.33 16.03
C ASN A 160 2.22 4.00 15.85
N ALA A 161 1.68 3.77 14.65
CA ALA A 161 0.89 2.57 14.34
C ALA A 161 1.76 1.29 14.42
N PRO A 162 1.23 0.16 14.93
CA PRO A 162 1.93 -1.12 14.85
C PRO A 162 2.20 -1.52 13.40
N ALA A 163 3.41 -2.04 13.14
CA ALA A 163 3.86 -2.31 11.78
C ALA A 163 3.51 -3.73 11.29
N PRO A 164 3.16 -3.91 10.01
CA PRO A 164 2.66 -5.19 9.48
C PRO A 164 3.73 -6.29 9.40
N TRP A 165 5.02 -5.94 9.40
CA TRP A 165 6.11 -6.91 9.34
C TRP A 165 6.44 -7.54 10.70
N VAL A 166 6.03 -6.91 11.80
CA VAL A 166 6.44 -7.28 13.17
C VAL A 166 6.05 -8.71 13.56
N PRO A 167 4.85 -9.23 13.24
CA PRO A 167 4.52 -10.62 13.53
C PRO A 167 5.50 -11.61 12.88
N TYR A 168 6.00 -11.30 11.69
CA TYR A 168 6.94 -12.15 10.96
C TYR A 168 8.36 -12.05 11.53
N THR A 169 8.88 -10.84 11.77
CA THR A 169 10.24 -10.66 12.30
C THR A 169 10.38 -11.20 13.71
N ARG A 170 9.35 -11.08 14.56
CA ARG A 170 9.28 -11.74 15.87
C ARG A 170 9.30 -13.26 15.78
N ALA A 171 8.73 -13.82 14.71
CA ALA A 171 8.79 -15.25 14.42
C ALA A 171 10.11 -15.70 13.77
N GLY A 172 11.09 -14.79 13.66
CA GLY A 172 12.41 -15.06 13.07
C GLY A 172 12.40 -15.06 11.54
N CYS A 173 11.34 -14.59 10.90
CA CYS A 173 11.21 -14.49 9.44
C CYS A 173 11.64 -13.10 8.96
N ASN A 174 12.51 -13.04 7.96
CA ASN A 174 12.77 -11.80 7.26
C ASN A 174 11.54 -11.44 6.39
N PHE A 175 11.22 -10.16 6.34
CA PHE A 175 10.12 -9.58 5.59
C PHE A 175 10.68 -8.63 4.53
N GLY A 176 10.40 -8.88 3.27
CA GLY A 176 10.77 -8.04 2.14
C GLY A 176 9.58 -7.20 1.69
N ALA A 177 9.83 -5.92 1.43
CA ALA A 177 8.85 -4.99 0.88
C ALA A 177 9.37 -4.44 -0.46
N VAL A 178 8.52 -4.49 -1.47
CA VAL A 178 8.82 -4.04 -2.84
C VAL A 178 7.75 -3.03 -3.22
N ALA A 179 8.10 -1.75 -3.16
CA ALA A 179 7.24 -0.60 -3.41
C ALA A 179 5.93 -0.60 -2.60
N THR A 180 5.90 -1.31 -1.48
CA THR A 180 4.69 -1.47 -0.65
C THR A 180 4.57 -0.29 0.31
N ALA A 181 3.45 0.43 0.23
CA ALA A 181 3.23 1.71 0.90
C ALA A 181 3.68 1.72 2.37
N ASN A 182 4.45 2.76 2.73
CA ASN A 182 5.00 3.07 4.05
C ASN A 182 5.90 2.00 4.70
N THR A 183 5.99 0.79 4.13
CA THR A 183 6.93 -0.28 4.57
C THR A 183 8.30 -0.16 3.91
N VAL A 184 8.44 0.75 2.95
CA VAL A 184 9.69 1.16 2.31
C VAL A 184 9.89 2.65 2.54
N LEU A 185 11.08 3.18 2.27
CA LEU A 185 11.22 4.64 2.12
C LEU A 185 10.52 5.04 0.82
N GLU A 186 9.74 6.11 0.83
CA GLU A 186 8.89 6.60 -0.25
C GLU A 186 9.31 7.99 -0.74
N ASN A 187 10.09 8.72 0.07
CA ASN A 187 10.65 10.01 -0.28
C ASN A 187 12.07 10.17 0.29
N ILE A 188 12.79 11.18 -0.19
CA ILE A 188 14.15 11.49 0.29
C ILE A 188 14.21 12.66 1.25
N ALA A 189 13.07 13.30 1.54
CA ALA A 189 12.99 14.54 2.30
C ALA A 189 12.90 14.28 3.80
N THR A 190 12.01 13.39 4.23
CA THR A 190 11.79 13.03 5.63
C THR A 190 12.29 11.63 5.95
N ASP A 191 12.14 10.67 5.03
CA ASP A 191 12.46 9.27 5.37
C ASP A 191 13.97 9.06 5.61
N ILE A 192 14.81 9.69 4.79
CA ILE A 192 16.27 9.60 4.92
C ILE A 192 16.75 10.14 6.27
N PRO A 193 16.39 11.37 6.70
CA PRO A 193 16.75 11.82 8.02
C PRO A 193 16.06 11.05 9.16
N THR A 194 14.88 10.44 8.96
CA THR A 194 14.24 9.59 9.98
C THR A 194 15.02 8.31 10.20
N VAL A 195 15.39 7.59 9.13
CA VAL A 195 16.02 6.26 9.22
C VAL A 195 17.52 6.33 9.43
N PHE A 196 18.22 7.15 8.63
CA PHE A 196 19.68 7.23 8.67
C PHE A 196 20.19 8.38 9.54
N GLY A 197 19.34 9.36 9.86
CA GLY A 197 19.73 10.59 10.53
C GLY A 197 20.13 11.71 9.55
N PRO A 198 19.90 12.98 9.89
CA PRO A 198 20.12 14.13 8.99
C PRO A 198 21.60 14.42 8.66
N GLY A 199 22.54 13.85 9.42
CA GLY A 199 23.99 13.99 9.21
C GLY A 199 24.64 12.77 8.54
N SER A 200 23.85 11.84 8.01
CA SER A 200 24.33 10.57 7.45
C SER A 200 24.96 10.74 6.06
N PRO A 201 25.78 9.77 5.60
CA PRO A 201 26.22 9.70 4.20
C PRO A 201 25.06 9.70 3.20
N GLN A 202 23.93 9.08 3.54
CA GLN A 202 22.71 9.02 2.74
C GLN A 202 22.11 10.43 2.59
N ALA A 203 22.01 11.20 3.68
CA ALA A 203 21.58 12.60 3.62
C ALA A 203 22.54 13.49 2.81
N ALA A 204 23.85 13.19 2.82
CA ALA A 204 24.82 13.88 1.97
C ALA A 204 24.63 13.53 0.48
N GLU A 205 24.23 12.30 0.15
CA GLU A 205 23.88 11.91 -1.20
C GLU A 205 22.60 12.60 -1.68
N VAL A 206 21.55 12.67 -0.84
CA VAL A 206 20.34 13.47 -1.13
C VAL A 206 20.71 14.91 -1.49
N SER A 207 21.64 15.50 -0.76
CA SER A 207 22.07 16.89 -0.99
C SER A 207 22.89 17.08 -2.27
N SER A 208 23.64 16.07 -2.71
CA SER A 208 24.58 16.17 -3.82
C SER A 208 24.04 15.61 -5.14
N ASN A 209 23.23 14.56 -5.08
CA ASN A 209 22.62 13.87 -6.20
C ASN A 209 21.25 13.29 -5.79
N PRO A 210 20.22 14.14 -5.59
CA PRO A 210 18.90 13.70 -5.12
C PRO A 210 18.26 12.66 -6.05
N GLY A 211 18.59 12.73 -7.33
CA GLY A 211 18.13 11.77 -8.32
C GLY A 211 18.66 10.35 -8.09
N GLN A 212 19.98 10.22 -7.86
CA GLN A 212 20.56 8.91 -7.50
C GLN A 212 20.10 8.48 -6.12
N ALA A 213 20.03 9.40 -5.15
CA ALA A 213 19.57 9.07 -3.81
C ALA A 213 18.15 8.46 -3.82
N PHE A 214 17.26 8.96 -4.69
CA PHE A 214 15.95 8.37 -4.87
C PHE A 214 16.04 6.92 -5.39
N ALA A 215 16.81 6.67 -6.46
CA ALA A 215 17.02 5.33 -6.99
C ALA A 215 17.72 4.39 -5.98
N ASP A 216 18.60 4.92 -5.14
CA ASP A 216 19.39 4.15 -4.18
C ASP A 216 18.59 3.74 -2.94
N PHE A 217 17.75 4.63 -2.40
CA PHE A 217 17.17 4.49 -1.06
C PHE A 217 15.67 4.23 -1.02
N VAL A 218 14.93 4.63 -2.05
CA VAL A 218 13.46 4.55 -2.07
C VAL A 218 12.99 3.19 -2.59
N GLY A 219 11.81 2.77 -2.14
CA GLY A 219 10.98 1.79 -2.82
C GLY A 219 11.28 0.33 -2.52
N ILE A 220 12.37 -0.02 -1.83
CA ILE A 220 12.72 -1.42 -1.52
C ILE A 220 13.16 -1.52 -0.06
N ALA A 221 12.74 -2.54 0.68
CA ALA A 221 13.26 -2.80 2.02
C ALA A 221 13.28 -4.28 2.39
N ILE A 222 14.13 -4.64 3.35
CA ILE A 222 14.07 -5.94 4.05
C ILE A 222 14.15 -5.67 5.55
N HIS A 223 13.09 -6.02 6.28
CA HIS A 223 13.05 -6.01 7.75
C HIS A 223 13.39 -7.41 8.27
N CYS A 224 14.47 -7.52 9.03
CA CYS A 224 14.98 -8.82 9.45
C CYS A 224 14.47 -9.26 10.82
N GLY A 225 14.34 -10.58 11.00
CA GLY A 225 14.27 -11.16 12.34
C GLY A 225 15.52 -10.83 13.16
N THR A 226 15.38 -10.75 14.48
CA THR A 226 16.48 -10.35 15.38
C THR A 226 17.74 -11.18 15.16
N GLY A 227 18.88 -10.51 14.98
CA GLY A 227 20.19 -11.14 14.82
C GLY A 227 20.44 -11.82 13.47
N ASN A 228 19.55 -11.66 12.49
CA ASN A 228 19.79 -12.18 11.14
C ASN A 228 20.95 -11.44 10.46
N ALA A 229 21.91 -12.19 9.90
CA ALA A 229 23.10 -11.64 9.28
C ALA A 229 22.80 -10.82 8.01
N LEU A 230 21.66 -11.07 7.35
CA LEU A 230 21.24 -10.37 6.14
C LEU A 230 21.19 -8.86 6.36
N CYS A 231 20.54 -8.40 7.43
CA CYS A 231 20.47 -6.98 7.81
C CYS A 231 21.57 -6.57 8.81
N SER A 232 22.74 -7.21 8.76
CA SER A 232 23.87 -6.79 9.59
C SER A 232 24.39 -5.41 9.17
N SER A 233 25.05 -4.69 10.09
CA SER A 233 25.68 -3.41 9.78
C SER A 233 26.74 -3.51 8.68
N ALA A 234 27.38 -4.67 8.51
CA ALA A 234 28.31 -4.93 7.42
C ALA A 234 27.65 -4.87 6.03
N ASN A 235 26.34 -5.13 5.97
CA ASN A 235 25.54 -5.07 4.76
C ASN A 235 24.81 -3.72 4.60
N GLY A 236 25.07 -2.75 5.48
CA GLY A 236 24.35 -1.47 5.51
C GLY A 236 23.03 -1.53 6.29
N GLY A 237 22.85 -2.52 7.17
CA GLY A 237 21.68 -2.62 8.02
C GLY A 237 21.61 -1.51 9.07
N GLU A 238 20.43 -0.90 9.18
CA GLU A 238 20.10 0.13 10.16
C GLU A 238 19.09 -0.40 11.21
N PRO A 239 19.01 0.20 12.40
CA PRO A 239 17.98 -0.16 13.38
C PRO A 239 16.58 -0.02 12.79
N ASP A 240 15.81 -1.11 12.81
CA ASP A 240 14.40 -1.13 12.42
C ASP A 240 13.56 -0.60 13.59
N ALA A 241 13.54 0.74 13.75
CA ALA A 241 12.98 1.39 14.92
C ALA A 241 11.45 1.49 14.83
N LEU A 242 10.75 0.97 15.85
CA LEU A 242 9.30 1.15 16.04
C LEU A 242 9.01 1.63 17.46
N PRO A 243 9.00 2.96 17.72
CA PRO A 243 9.00 3.52 19.07
C PRO A 243 7.81 3.15 19.97
N ASN A 244 6.66 2.82 19.37
CA ASN A 244 5.43 2.51 20.09
C ASN A 244 4.88 1.10 19.82
N GLU A 245 5.69 0.22 19.24
CA GLU A 245 5.27 -1.15 18.94
C GLU A 245 4.87 -1.90 20.23
N PRO A 246 3.64 -2.44 20.32
CA PRO A 246 3.19 -3.18 21.50
C PRO A 246 4.13 -4.31 21.89
N GLY A 247 4.56 -4.34 23.16
CA GLY A 247 5.53 -5.33 23.64
C GLY A 247 7.00 -5.04 23.33
N GLY A 248 7.30 -3.91 22.66
CA GLY A 248 8.64 -3.47 22.32
C GLY A 248 9.21 -4.12 21.06
N TYR A 249 10.18 -3.45 20.45
CA TYR A 249 10.78 -3.84 19.17
C TYR A 249 12.25 -3.39 19.06
N SER A 250 13.05 -3.70 20.08
CA SER A 250 14.48 -3.37 20.10
C SER A 250 15.33 -4.49 19.50
N GLY A 251 16.42 -4.13 18.82
CA GLY A 251 17.42 -5.08 18.29
C GLY A 251 17.09 -5.69 16.93
N TYR A 252 15.99 -5.26 16.30
CA TYR A 252 15.66 -5.56 14.92
C TYR A 252 16.42 -4.61 13.99
N MET A 253 16.78 -5.10 12.80
CA MET A 253 17.56 -4.37 11.81
C MET A 253 16.88 -4.50 10.45
N ALA A 254 17.04 -3.50 9.60
CA ALA A 254 16.50 -3.49 8.24
C ALA A 254 17.51 -2.97 7.23
N LEU A 255 17.35 -3.39 5.97
CA LEU A 255 18.03 -2.83 4.81
C LEU A 255 17.03 -1.95 4.05
N PHE A 256 17.44 -0.75 3.65
CA PHE A 256 16.58 0.20 2.96
C PHE A 256 17.16 0.59 1.60
N GLY A 257 16.34 0.49 0.56
CA GLY A 257 16.66 0.85 -0.81
C GLY A 257 17.44 -0.21 -1.59
N HIS A 258 17.42 -0.04 -2.91
CA HIS A 258 18.16 -0.88 -3.84
C HIS A 258 19.64 -0.98 -3.46
N LYS A 259 20.26 0.12 -3.02
CA LYS A 259 21.68 0.22 -2.69
C LYS A 259 22.13 -0.83 -1.67
N TYR A 260 21.30 -1.09 -0.66
CA TYR A 260 21.62 -2.05 0.41
C TYR A 260 20.96 -3.40 0.20
N VAL A 261 19.81 -3.47 -0.49
CA VAL A 261 19.10 -4.74 -0.74
C VAL A 261 19.69 -5.53 -1.91
N ALA A 262 19.87 -4.91 -3.08
CA ALA A 262 20.25 -5.60 -4.31
C ALA A 262 21.55 -6.42 -4.18
N PRO A 263 22.63 -5.93 -3.53
CA PRO A 263 23.84 -6.73 -3.34
C PRO A 263 23.65 -8.00 -2.51
N GLN A 264 22.60 -8.07 -1.67
CA GLN A 264 22.34 -9.23 -0.80
C GLN A 264 21.48 -10.29 -1.49
N VAL A 265 20.64 -9.88 -2.44
CA VAL A 265 19.72 -10.78 -3.17
C VAL A 265 20.15 -11.04 -4.62
N ASN A 266 21.19 -10.36 -5.08
CA ASN A 266 21.83 -10.58 -6.38
C ASN A 266 23.34 -10.24 -6.33
N PRO A 267 24.15 -11.01 -5.59
CA PRO A 267 25.58 -10.69 -5.38
C PRO A 267 26.43 -10.74 -6.67
N GLY A 268 25.89 -11.29 -7.77
CA GLY A 268 26.58 -11.46 -9.06
C GLY A 268 26.60 -10.22 -9.95
N GLY A 269 25.90 -9.13 -9.60
CA GLY A 269 25.88 -7.90 -10.39
C GLY A 269 24.64 -7.04 -10.14
N SER A 270 24.31 -6.16 -11.08
CA SER A 270 23.07 -5.38 -11.03
C SER A 270 21.85 -6.29 -11.09
N LEU A 271 20.85 -6.02 -10.25
CA LEU A 271 19.58 -6.74 -10.33
C LEU A 271 18.93 -6.49 -11.69
N THR A 272 18.36 -7.54 -12.26
CA THR A 272 17.61 -7.46 -13.52
C THR A 272 16.13 -7.73 -13.30
N ASP A 273 15.28 -7.16 -14.15
CA ASP A 273 13.86 -7.50 -14.23
C ASP A 273 13.68 -8.94 -14.76
N LEU A 274 12.45 -9.44 -14.79
CA LEU A 274 12.15 -10.78 -15.32
C LEU A 274 12.42 -10.93 -16.83
N ASN A 275 12.72 -9.84 -17.55
CA ASN A 275 13.10 -9.85 -18.95
C ASN A 275 14.61 -9.81 -19.16
N GLY A 276 15.40 -9.71 -18.08
CA GLY A 276 16.86 -9.64 -18.12
C GLY A 276 17.42 -8.23 -18.34
N ASN A 277 16.59 -7.19 -18.25
CA ASN A 277 17.05 -5.80 -18.30
C ASN A 277 17.52 -5.35 -16.92
N VAL A 278 18.57 -4.54 -16.84
CA VAL A 278 18.99 -3.94 -15.56
C VAL A 278 17.86 -3.07 -15.02
N VAL A 279 17.58 -3.19 -13.72
CA VAL A 279 16.60 -2.32 -13.06
C VAL A 279 17.23 -0.94 -12.86
N GLU A 280 16.71 0.02 -13.60
CA GLU A 280 17.13 1.42 -13.60
C GLU A 280 15.94 2.32 -13.86
N ASP A 281 16.03 3.57 -13.44
CA ASP A 281 14.99 4.56 -13.71
C ASP A 281 15.05 5.13 -15.15
N PRO A 282 14.07 5.95 -15.57
CA PRO A 282 14.04 6.49 -16.93
C PRO A 282 15.24 7.36 -17.32
N MET A 283 16.07 7.79 -16.36
CA MET A 283 17.30 8.56 -16.58
C MET A 283 18.55 7.66 -16.63
N GLY A 284 18.40 6.34 -16.54
CA GLY A 284 19.48 5.37 -16.57
C GLY A 284 20.24 5.27 -15.24
N ARG A 285 19.63 5.68 -14.12
CA ARG A 285 20.20 5.50 -12.79
C ARG A 285 19.84 4.10 -12.32
N ILE A 286 20.85 3.23 -12.17
CA ILE A 286 20.67 1.88 -11.62
C ILE A 286 20.08 2.02 -10.21
N GLY A 287 18.99 1.31 -9.95
CA GLY A 287 18.26 1.43 -8.70
C GLY A 287 16.74 1.32 -8.87
N PHE A 288 16.00 1.71 -7.83
CA PHE A 288 14.55 1.80 -7.86
C PHE A 288 14.08 2.72 -9.00
N PRO A 289 13.21 2.25 -9.91
CA PRO A 289 12.86 2.99 -11.12
C PRO A 289 11.82 4.11 -10.90
N GLY A 290 11.34 4.29 -9.67
CA GLY A 290 10.12 5.05 -9.35
C GLY A 290 8.91 4.14 -9.24
N PHE A 291 7.87 4.59 -8.53
CA PHE A 291 6.65 3.82 -8.28
C PHE A 291 5.93 3.47 -9.60
N ASP A 292 5.78 4.42 -10.52
CA ASP A 292 5.28 4.19 -11.89
C ASP A 292 6.10 3.16 -12.69
N GLY A 293 7.39 3.00 -12.35
CA GLY A 293 8.30 2.05 -12.98
C GLY A 293 8.17 0.61 -12.45
N MET A 294 7.34 0.38 -11.43
CA MET A 294 7.17 -0.92 -10.77
C MET A 294 6.22 -1.86 -11.52
N THR A 295 6.52 -2.10 -12.80
CA THR A 295 5.84 -3.13 -13.60
C THR A 295 5.94 -4.51 -12.96
N ALA A 296 5.09 -5.46 -13.35
CA ALA A 296 5.18 -6.83 -12.83
C ALA A 296 6.57 -7.46 -13.07
N ALA A 297 7.23 -7.13 -14.19
CA ALA A 297 8.58 -7.62 -14.48
C ALA A 297 9.62 -7.14 -13.47
N VAL A 298 9.49 -5.92 -12.96
CA VAL A 298 10.40 -5.34 -11.96
C VAL A 298 10.03 -5.83 -10.57
N SER A 299 8.78 -5.64 -10.13
CA SER A 299 8.37 -6.00 -8.77
C SER A 299 8.59 -7.47 -8.47
N LEU A 300 8.19 -8.35 -9.39
CA LEU A 300 8.29 -9.78 -9.20
C LEU A 300 9.75 -10.29 -9.31
N SER A 301 10.67 -9.54 -9.92
CA SER A 301 12.09 -9.90 -9.90
C SER A 301 12.73 -9.69 -8.53
N TYR A 302 12.37 -8.59 -7.83
CA TYR A 302 12.75 -8.39 -6.43
C TYR A 302 12.13 -9.45 -5.53
N VAL A 303 10.82 -9.74 -5.69
CA VAL A 303 10.14 -10.77 -4.90
C VAL A 303 10.84 -12.11 -5.04
N ALA A 304 11.10 -12.57 -6.27
CA ALA A 304 11.79 -13.84 -6.50
C ALA A 304 13.20 -13.82 -5.89
N ALA A 305 13.99 -12.77 -6.14
CA ALA A 305 15.33 -12.64 -5.60
C ALA A 305 15.35 -12.67 -4.06
N MET A 306 14.42 -11.98 -3.40
CA MET A 306 14.26 -12.00 -1.94
C MET A 306 13.89 -13.40 -1.42
N GLN A 307 12.91 -14.06 -2.05
CA GLN A 307 12.47 -15.40 -1.67
C GLN A 307 13.59 -16.44 -1.80
N GLU A 308 14.40 -16.33 -2.84
CA GLU A 308 15.58 -17.18 -3.11
C GLU A 308 16.73 -16.93 -2.11
N HIS A 309 16.78 -15.74 -1.49
CA HIS A 309 17.87 -15.31 -0.63
C HIS A 309 17.45 -15.12 0.84
N GLY A 310 16.57 -15.99 1.33
CA GLY A 310 16.27 -16.11 2.77
C GLY A 310 15.32 -15.04 3.31
N VAL A 311 14.48 -14.47 2.44
CA VAL A 311 13.37 -13.59 2.80
C VAL A 311 12.04 -14.28 2.49
N PRO A 312 11.54 -15.14 3.40
CA PRO A 312 10.39 -16.01 3.12
C PRO A 312 9.06 -15.26 3.06
N VAL A 313 8.99 -14.02 3.54
CA VAL A 313 7.79 -13.17 3.45
C VAL A 313 8.10 -12.00 2.55
N THR A 314 7.34 -11.84 1.47
CA THR A 314 7.52 -10.73 0.53
C THR A 314 6.19 -10.10 0.18
N TYR A 315 6.13 -8.79 0.30
CA TYR A 315 5.01 -7.96 -0.10
C TYR A 315 5.46 -7.11 -1.27
N ALA A 316 4.64 -7.02 -2.32
CA ALA A 316 4.96 -6.22 -3.48
C ALA A 316 3.76 -5.46 -4.03
N TYR A 317 4.03 -4.24 -4.47
CA TYR A 317 3.15 -3.42 -5.28
C TYR A 317 3.49 -3.61 -6.77
N ILE A 318 2.49 -3.58 -7.65
CA ILE A 318 2.65 -3.53 -9.11
C ILE A 318 1.88 -2.32 -9.63
N SER A 319 2.56 -1.46 -10.41
CA SER A 319 1.99 -0.22 -10.93
C SER A 319 0.82 -0.43 -11.89
N ASP A 320 0.00 0.61 -12.01
CA ASP A 320 -1.24 0.58 -12.79
C ASP A 320 -0.94 0.27 -14.27
N SER A 321 -1.89 -0.38 -14.94
CA SER A 321 -1.76 -0.71 -16.37
C SER A 321 -2.56 0.23 -17.27
N HIS A 322 -3.31 1.13 -16.66
CA HIS A 322 -4.31 2.03 -17.22
C HIS A 322 -3.68 3.33 -17.73
N ASP A 323 -2.43 3.63 -17.40
CA ASP A 323 -1.70 4.80 -17.88
C ASP A 323 -0.55 4.48 -18.85
N LYS A 324 -0.25 5.43 -19.74
CA LYS A 324 1.02 5.43 -20.46
C LYS A 324 2.15 5.88 -19.55
N HIS A 325 2.81 4.93 -18.90
CA HIS A 325 3.96 5.23 -18.04
C HIS A 325 5.16 5.86 -18.77
N PRO A 326 5.88 6.83 -18.15
CA PRO A 326 5.71 7.33 -16.77
C PRO A 326 4.96 8.68 -16.67
N THR A 327 4.26 9.13 -17.72
CA THR A 327 3.70 10.51 -17.74
C THR A 327 2.25 10.59 -18.21
N GLY A 328 1.60 9.45 -18.40
CA GLY A 328 0.33 9.36 -19.11
C GLY A 328 0.45 9.66 -20.62
N PRO A 329 -0.69 9.86 -21.30
CA PRO A 329 -2.04 9.97 -20.72
C PRO A 329 -2.64 8.61 -20.33
N ALA A 330 -3.75 8.68 -19.60
CA ALA A 330 -4.61 7.53 -19.30
C ALA A 330 -5.14 6.87 -20.56
N TYR A 331 -5.32 5.56 -20.45
CA TYR A 331 -5.93 4.70 -21.43
C TYR A 331 -7.40 4.43 -21.10
N GLY A 332 -8.22 4.27 -22.12
CA GLY A 332 -9.52 3.63 -22.02
C GLY A 332 -9.45 2.11 -22.23
N PRO A 333 -10.46 1.36 -21.77
CA PRO A 333 -10.55 -0.09 -21.96
C PRO A 333 -10.32 -0.51 -23.41
N GLY A 334 -9.41 -1.47 -23.62
CA GLY A 334 -9.15 -2.03 -24.95
C GLY A 334 -8.33 -1.13 -25.87
N GLN A 335 -7.79 0.00 -25.38
CA GLN A 335 -6.76 0.72 -26.12
C GLN A 335 -5.48 -0.12 -26.24
N ALA A 336 -4.79 -0.01 -27.38
CA ALA A 336 -3.65 -0.87 -27.67
C ALA A 336 -2.50 -0.78 -26.64
N GLY A 337 -2.26 0.40 -26.06
CA GLY A 337 -1.25 0.58 -25.02
C GLY A 337 -1.61 -0.14 -23.72
N TYR A 338 -2.87 -0.05 -23.32
CA TYR A 338 -3.39 -0.76 -22.15
C TYR A 338 -3.30 -2.28 -22.32
N VAL A 339 -3.80 -2.81 -23.43
CA VAL A 339 -3.73 -4.24 -23.75
C VAL A 339 -2.28 -4.74 -23.79
N ALA A 340 -1.36 -3.93 -24.31
CA ALA A 340 0.06 -4.26 -24.31
C ALA A 340 0.68 -4.28 -22.91
N ALA A 341 0.31 -3.36 -22.02
CA ALA A 341 0.76 -3.34 -20.63
C ALA A 341 0.28 -4.60 -19.88
N LEU A 342 -0.99 -4.96 -20.01
CA LEU A 342 -1.53 -6.20 -19.43
C LEU A 342 -0.86 -7.45 -20.02
N ALA A 343 -0.61 -7.49 -21.32
CA ALA A 343 0.12 -8.61 -21.94
C ALA A 343 1.54 -8.75 -21.39
N ALA A 344 2.25 -7.64 -21.17
CA ALA A 344 3.59 -7.63 -20.56
C ALA A 344 3.55 -8.10 -19.10
N ASN A 345 2.56 -7.64 -18.32
CA ASN A 345 2.36 -8.09 -16.94
C ASN A 345 2.03 -9.58 -16.89
N ASN A 346 1.18 -10.08 -17.79
CA ASN A 346 0.87 -11.49 -17.90
C ASN A 346 2.10 -12.34 -18.20
N ASP A 347 2.95 -11.93 -19.14
CA ASP A 347 4.20 -12.62 -19.47
C ASP A 347 5.17 -12.65 -18.27
N ALA A 348 5.31 -11.53 -17.57
CA ALA A 348 6.10 -11.44 -16.34
C ALA A 348 5.59 -12.40 -15.25
N LEU A 349 4.27 -12.49 -15.04
CA LEU A 349 3.66 -13.44 -14.10
C LEU A 349 3.98 -14.90 -14.47
N GLY A 350 3.92 -15.24 -15.77
CA GLY A 350 4.31 -16.57 -16.25
C GLY A 350 5.78 -16.90 -15.94
N LYS A 351 6.69 -15.96 -16.22
CA LYS A 351 8.12 -16.09 -15.90
C LYS A 351 8.37 -16.18 -14.40
N PHE A 352 7.65 -15.40 -13.61
CA PHE A 352 7.74 -15.41 -12.15
C PHE A 352 7.39 -16.78 -11.57
N PHE A 353 6.24 -17.34 -11.95
CA PHE A 353 5.84 -18.66 -11.47
C PHE A 353 6.82 -19.76 -11.92
N ALA A 354 7.33 -19.68 -13.15
CA ALA A 354 8.34 -20.61 -13.63
C ALA A 354 9.64 -20.52 -12.81
N ARG A 355 10.10 -19.30 -12.49
CA ARG A 355 11.29 -19.05 -11.67
C ARG A 355 11.10 -19.57 -10.24
N LEU A 356 9.99 -19.26 -9.58
CA LEU A 356 9.73 -19.80 -8.23
C LEU A 356 9.73 -21.33 -8.21
N ALA A 357 9.16 -21.96 -9.24
CA ALA A 357 9.11 -23.41 -9.35
C ALA A 357 10.50 -24.05 -9.48
N THR A 358 11.49 -23.37 -10.09
CA THR A 358 12.86 -23.90 -10.18
C THR A 358 13.54 -24.04 -8.82
N ASP A 359 13.14 -23.20 -7.86
CA ASP A 359 13.65 -23.24 -6.47
C ASP A 359 12.72 -23.99 -5.52
N GLY A 360 11.70 -24.68 -6.05
CA GLY A 360 10.76 -25.47 -5.26
C GLY A 360 9.76 -24.63 -4.46
N ILE A 361 9.60 -23.34 -4.78
CA ILE A 361 8.60 -22.45 -4.21
C ILE A 361 7.33 -22.58 -5.04
N ASN A 362 6.27 -23.17 -4.48
CA ASN A 362 5.04 -23.50 -5.19
C ASN A 362 3.81 -23.49 -4.28
N THR A 363 2.64 -23.82 -4.81
CA THR A 363 1.36 -23.79 -4.08
C THR A 363 1.27 -24.84 -2.95
N GLY A 364 2.20 -25.80 -2.90
CA GLY A 364 2.32 -26.78 -1.81
C GLY A 364 2.96 -26.23 -0.54
N ASN A 365 3.82 -25.21 -0.64
CA ASN A 365 4.59 -24.64 0.48
C ASN A 365 4.50 -23.11 0.60
N THR A 366 3.78 -22.43 -0.29
CA THR A 366 3.65 -20.97 -0.30
C THR A 366 2.20 -20.54 -0.13
N LEU A 367 1.96 -19.56 0.74
CA LEU A 367 0.72 -18.81 0.74
C LEU A 367 0.85 -17.65 -0.24
N PHE A 368 0.11 -17.73 -1.35
CA PHE A 368 -0.02 -16.62 -2.30
C PHE A 368 -1.27 -15.81 -1.98
N VAL A 369 -1.13 -14.49 -1.95
CA VAL A 369 -2.23 -13.54 -1.86
C VAL A 369 -2.08 -12.55 -3.00
N PHE A 370 -3.12 -12.43 -3.82
CA PHE A 370 -3.21 -11.43 -4.89
C PHE A 370 -4.44 -10.59 -4.62
N THR A 371 -4.27 -9.27 -4.62
CA THR A 371 -5.35 -8.32 -4.43
C THR A 371 -5.08 -7.07 -5.27
N SER A 372 -6.11 -6.25 -5.44
CA SER A 372 -5.93 -4.86 -5.83
C SER A 372 -5.95 -4.00 -4.57
N ASP A 373 -5.27 -2.86 -4.58
CA ASP A 373 -5.57 -1.79 -3.63
C ASP A 373 -6.96 -1.23 -3.88
N GLU A 374 -7.31 -1.07 -5.15
CA GLU A 374 -8.38 -0.19 -5.60
C GLU A 374 -9.03 -0.69 -6.90
N GLY A 375 -10.17 -0.10 -7.28
CA GLY A 375 -10.96 -0.53 -8.43
C GLY A 375 -11.74 0.63 -9.04
N ASP A 376 -10.99 1.56 -9.61
CA ASP A 376 -11.46 2.80 -10.19
C ASP A 376 -12.34 2.55 -11.42
N HIS A 377 -13.23 3.49 -11.72
CA HIS A 377 -14.17 3.33 -12.84
C HIS A 377 -13.70 4.11 -14.06
N PHE A 378 -13.84 3.52 -15.24
CA PHE A 378 -13.55 4.24 -16.48
C PHE A 378 -14.42 5.50 -16.63
N VAL A 379 -13.76 6.66 -16.72
CA VAL A 379 -14.38 7.94 -17.08
C VAL A 379 -13.96 8.31 -18.51
N GLY A 380 -14.90 8.22 -19.44
CA GLY A 380 -14.64 8.57 -20.84
C GLY A 380 -15.87 8.58 -21.73
N GLY A 381 -15.65 8.95 -23.00
CA GLY A 381 -16.67 8.91 -24.04
C GLY A 381 -16.94 7.50 -24.58
N SER A 382 -17.79 7.41 -25.60
CA SER A 382 -18.03 6.13 -26.30
C SER A 382 -16.77 5.64 -27.04
N PRO A 383 -16.55 4.33 -27.11
CA PRO A 383 -15.44 3.76 -27.87
C PRO A 383 -15.64 3.95 -29.39
N SER A 384 -14.52 3.97 -30.11
CA SER A 384 -14.46 3.98 -31.57
C SER A 384 -13.43 2.95 -32.07
N PRO A 385 -13.81 2.01 -32.96
CA PRO A 385 -15.19 1.79 -33.42
C PRO A 385 -16.08 1.24 -32.28
N PRO A 386 -17.43 1.42 -32.33
CA PRO A 386 -18.33 0.97 -31.25
C PRO A 386 -18.27 -0.53 -30.94
N GLU A 387 -17.93 -1.35 -31.92
CA GLU A 387 -17.78 -2.80 -31.82
C GLU A 387 -16.37 -3.27 -31.41
N CYS A 388 -15.49 -2.34 -31.03
CA CYS A 388 -14.15 -2.71 -30.59
C CYS A 388 -14.20 -3.66 -29.37
N ASP A 389 -13.24 -4.59 -29.32
CA ASP A 389 -13.11 -5.60 -28.28
C ASP A 389 -11.75 -5.54 -27.57
N GLY A 390 -10.86 -4.64 -28.01
CA GLY A 390 -9.50 -4.48 -27.49
C GLY A 390 -8.52 -5.59 -27.87
N VAL A 391 -9.01 -6.79 -28.19
CA VAL A 391 -8.19 -7.98 -28.49
C VAL A 391 -7.91 -8.11 -29.98
N ILE A 392 -8.95 -8.08 -30.80
CA ILE A 392 -8.86 -8.16 -32.26
C ILE A 392 -8.94 -6.77 -32.85
N THR A 393 -9.86 -5.95 -32.34
CA THR A 393 -10.12 -4.58 -32.78
C THR A 393 -9.83 -3.62 -31.63
N PRO A 394 -8.72 -2.88 -31.69
CA PRO A 394 -8.37 -1.89 -30.66
C PRO A 394 -9.45 -0.82 -30.53
N CYS A 395 -9.73 -0.43 -29.29
CA CYS A 395 -10.59 0.70 -28.98
C CYS A 395 -9.82 2.02 -29.05
N THR A 396 -10.52 3.10 -29.36
CA THR A 396 -10.04 4.49 -29.20
C THR A 396 -11.16 5.34 -28.62
N TYR A 397 -10.80 6.44 -27.97
CA TYR A 397 -11.76 7.31 -27.28
C TYR A 397 -11.35 8.78 -27.49
N SER A 398 -12.33 9.65 -27.79
CA SER A 398 -12.07 11.08 -28.00
C SER A 398 -11.99 11.89 -26.71
N ALA A 399 -12.54 11.36 -25.62
CA ALA A 399 -12.50 11.94 -24.29
C ALA A 399 -12.25 10.81 -23.29
N ILE A 400 -11.20 10.94 -22.48
CA ILE A 400 -10.81 10.02 -21.40
C ILE A 400 -10.28 10.85 -20.25
N GLY A 401 -10.52 10.40 -19.03
CA GLY A 401 -9.83 10.85 -17.83
C GLY A 401 -10.70 11.69 -16.91
N GLU A 402 -10.06 12.17 -15.84
CA GLU A 402 -10.71 12.88 -14.75
C GLU A 402 -11.36 14.20 -15.18
N ILE A 403 -12.54 14.48 -14.62
CA ILE A 403 -13.26 15.74 -14.82
C ILE A 403 -13.03 16.62 -13.60
N ASN A 404 -12.25 17.68 -13.78
CA ASN A 404 -11.97 18.66 -12.74
C ASN A 404 -13.02 19.78 -12.69
N THR A 405 -13.33 20.27 -11.49
CA THR A 405 -14.28 21.38 -11.31
C THR A 405 -13.78 22.44 -10.32
N ASN A 406 -14.17 23.70 -10.56
CA ASN A 406 -13.83 24.81 -9.67
C ASN A 406 -14.89 24.97 -8.56
N LEU A 407 -14.75 24.19 -7.47
CA LEU A 407 -15.69 24.22 -6.34
C LEU A 407 -15.87 25.62 -5.74
N ALA A 408 -14.79 26.40 -5.60
CA ALA A 408 -14.89 27.75 -5.05
C ALA A 408 -15.72 28.69 -5.95
N GLY A 409 -15.49 28.61 -7.27
CA GLY A 409 -16.29 29.36 -8.25
C GLY A 409 -17.76 28.95 -8.26
N LEU A 410 -18.05 27.64 -8.20
CA LEU A 410 -19.41 27.11 -8.18
C LEU A 410 -20.16 27.51 -6.91
N LEU A 411 -19.55 27.35 -5.74
CA LEU A 411 -20.13 27.74 -4.46
C LEU A 411 -20.44 29.25 -4.41
N ALA A 412 -19.53 30.09 -4.90
CA ALA A 412 -19.73 31.53 -4.93
C ALA A 412 -20.85 31.94 -5.90
N THR A 413 -20.88 31.38 -7.11
CA THR A 413 -21.78 31.83 -8.18
C THR A 413 -23.17 31.21 -8.12
N GLN A 414 -23.31 29.96 -7.68
CA GLN A 414 -24.60 29.27 -7.62
C GLN A 414 -25.27 29.37 -6.24
N GLN A 415 -24.48 29.43 -5.16
CA GLN A 415 -24.99 29.36 -3.79
C GLN A 415 -24.62 30.57 -2.92
N GLY A 416 -23.83 31.52 -3.42
CA GLY A 416 -23.43 32.71 -2.68
C GLY A 416 -22.45 32.44 -1.52
N ILE A 417 -21.81 31.27 -1.48
CA ILE A 417 -20.85 30.91 -0.44
C ILE A 417 -19.47 31.45 -0.83
N THR A 418 -18.97 32.42 -0.05
CA THR A 418 -17.66 33.08 -0.27
C THR A 418 -16.68 32.91 0.89
N THR A 419 -17.08 32.17 1.93
CA THR A 419 -16.19 31.83 3.05
C THR A 419 -14.94 31.11 2.54
N PRO A 420 -13.73 31.48 3.01
CA PRO A 420 -12.51 30.79 2.61
C PRO A 420 -12.47 29.31 3.04
N PHE A 421 -12.02 28.47 2.14
CA PHE A 421 -11.77 27.05 2.39
C PHE A 421 -10.64 26.52 1.50
N ARG A 422 -10.21 25.29 1.79
CA ARG A 422 -9.39 24.45 0.91
C ARG A 422 -10.07 23.10 0.76
N VAL A 423 -9.68 22.37 -0.26
CA VAL A 423 -10.08 20.98 -0.47
C VAL A 423 -8.84 20.12 -0.67
N HIS A 424 -8.96 18.85 -0.29
CA HIS A 424 -8.19 17.81 -0.96
C HIS A 424 -8.83 17.59 -2.35
N SER A 425 -8.06 17.66 -3.44
CA SER A 425 -8.61 17.52 -4.78
C SER A 425 -8.80 16.04 -5.06
N ASP A 426 -10.04 15.63 -5.27
CA ASP A 426 -10.44 14.22 -5.25
C ASP A 426 -11.84 14.03 -5.88
N SER A 427 -12.20 12.80 -6.23
CA SER A 427 -13.56 12.39 -6.58
C SER A 427 -14.55 12.54 -5.41
N ALA A 428 -14.06 12.44 -4.16
CA ALA A 428 -14.80 12.76 -2.94
C ALA A 428 -13.99 13.71 -2.04
N PRO A 429 -13.98 15.01 -2.39
CA PRO A 429 -13.09 15.97 -1.77
C PRO A 429 -13.46 16.26 -0.32
N THR A 430 -12.46 16.18 0.57
CA THR A 430 -12.61 16.66 1.95
C THR A 430 -12.52 18.19 2.01
N PHE A 431 -13.49 18.84 2.65
CA PHE A 431 -13.56 20.29 2.79
C PHE A 431 -12.90 20.76 4.10
N TYR A 432 -11.93 21.67 3.98
CA TYR A 432 -11.23 22.31 5.09
C TYR A 432 -11.62 23.78 5.16
N ILE A 433 -12.69 24.08 5.88
CA ILE A 433 -13.20 25.45 6.06
C ILE A 433 -12.23 26.22 6.98
N THR A 434 -11.77 27.40 6.54
CA THR A 434 -10.83 28.21 7.32
C THR A 434 -11.44 28.61 8.66
N GLY A 435 -10.65 28.49 9.73
CA GLY A 435 -11.07 28.67 11.12
C GLY A 435 -11.45 27.37 11.83
N ASN A 436 -11.39 26.22 11.13
CA ASN A 436 -11.74 24.90 11.65
C ASN A 436 -13.07 24.88 12.45
N PRO A 437 -14.18 25.37 11.86
CA PRO A 437 -15.46 25.45 12.57
C PRO A 437 -15.99 24.05 12.90
N SER A 438 -16.71 23.92 14.02
CA SER A 438 -17.32 22.64 14.39
C SER A 438 -18.33 22.16 13.35
N ARG A 439 -18.59 20.85 13.31
CA ARG A 439 -19.60 20.21 12.44
C ARG A 439 -20.99 20.86 12.51
N THR A 440 -21.39 21.37 13.68
CA THR A 440 -22.70 21.99 13.92
C THR A 440 -22.70 23.49 13.72
N ALA A 441 -21.56 24.12 13.43
CA ALA A 441 -21.48 25.54 13.22
C ALA A 441 -22.38 25.97 12.03
N PRO A 442 -23.05 27.14 12.10
CA PRO A 442 -23.90 27.62 11.01
C PRO A 442 -23.19 27.68 9.66
N VAL A 443 -21.91 28.05 9.64
CA VAL A 443 -21.08 28.10 8.42
C VAL A 443 -20.88 26.71 7.82
N THR A 444 -20.53 25.70 8.61
CA THR A 444 -20.33 24.31 8.15
C THR A 444 -21.61 23.75 7.56
N ARG A 445 -22.76 24.01 8.20
CA ARG A 445 -24.06 23.55 7.71
C ARG A 445 -24.56 24.32 6.49
N ALA A 446 -24.12 25.57 6.32
CA ALA A 446 -24.36 26.30 5.07
C ALA A 446 -23.56 25.70 3.91
N PHE A 447 -22.29 25.34 4.12
CA PHE A 447 -21.47 24.65 3.11
C PHE A 447 -22.10 23.34 2.67
N GLU A 448 -22.44 22.44 3.59
CA GLU A 448 -23.04 21.15 3.26
C GLU A 448 -24.30 21.31 2.38
N ARG A 449 -25.24 22.17 2.80
CA ARG A 449 -26.46 22.43 2.02
C ARG A 449 -26.19 23.08 0.67
N ALA A 450 -25.12 23.87 0.54
CA ALA A 450 -24.73 24.53 -0.70
C ALA A 450 -24.07 23.53 -1.65
N THR A 451 -23.13 22.72 -1.17
CA THR A 451 -22.46 21.67 -1.92
C THR A 451 -23.47 20.69 -2.51
N GLY A 452 -24.45 20.24 -1.72
CA GLY A 452 -25.53 19.35 -2.19
C GLY A 452 -26.49 19.96 -3.22
N LYS A 453 -26.36 21.24 -3.56
CA LYS A 453 -27.17 21.94 -4.57
C LYS A 453 -26.37 22.38 -5.80
N LEU A 454 -25.07 22.08 -5.83
CA LEU A 454 -24.25 22.43 -6.98
C LEU A 454 -24.71 21.66 -8.22
N THR A 455 -24.53 22.28 -9.37
CA THR A 455 -24.73 21.64 -10.67
C THR A 455 -23.55 21.96 -11.57
N VAL A 456 -23.16 21.01 -12.42
CA VAL A 456 -22.04 21.15 -13.36
C VAL A 456 -22.41 20.58 -14.72
N VAL A 457 -21.94 21.20 -15.80
CA VAL A 457 -22.08 20.62 -17.14
C VAL A 457 -20.96 19.62 -17.33
N ASN A 458 -21.33 18.37 -17.59
CA ASN A 458 -20.39 17.31 -17.90
C ASN A 458 -19.77 17.57 -19.28
N PRO A 459 -18.44 17.74 -19.38
CA PRO A 459 -17.79 18.07 -20.66
C PRO A 459 -17.82 16.93 -21.68
N ILE A 460 -18.08 15.68 -21.25
CA ILE A 460 -18.15 14.51 -22.12
C ILE A 460 -19.55 14.37 -22.71
N THR A 461 -20.60 14.49 -21.88
CA THR A 461 -21.99 14.23 -22.31
C THR A 461 -22.76 15.50 -22.69
N GLY A 462 -22.31 16.68 -22.24
CA GLY A 462 -23.02 17.94 -22.35
C GLY A 462 -24.23 18.08 -21.43
N VAL A 463 -24.50 17.08 -20.57
CA VAL A 463 -25.62 17.08 -19.62
C VAL A 463 -25.23 17.84 -18.35
N THR A 464 -26.20 18.56 -17.77
CA THR A 464 -26.03 19.16 -16.44
C THR A 464 -26.29 18.13 -15.36
N ASP A 465 -25.26 17.79 -14.59
CA ASP A 465 -25.29 16.82 -13.51
C ASP A 465 -25.25 17.50 -12.13
N THR A 466 -25.68 16.77 -11.10
CA THR A 466 -25.44 17.10 -9.70
C THR A 466 -24.19 16.35 -9.25
N PRO A 467 -23.05 17.03 -9.01
CA PRO A 467 -21.78 16.35 -8.70
C PRO A 467 -21.78 15.72 -7.30
N THR A 468 -22.62 16.20 -6.39
CA THR A 468 -22.70 15.68 -5.02
C THR A 468 -23.77 14.61 -4.91
N GLN A 469 -23.33 13.35 -4.82
CA GLN A 469 -24.21 12.20 -4.60
C GLN A 469 -24.40 11.88 -3.11
N PHE A 470 -23.31 11.98 -2.35
CA PHE A 470 -23.27 11.74 -0.91
C PHE A 470 -22.46 12.84 -0.21
N LEU A 471 -22.78 13.07 1.05
CA LEU A 471 -22.02 13.93 1.95
C LEU A 471 -21.92 13.20 3.28
N ALA A 472 -20.74 13.24 3.87
CA ALA A 472 -20.50 12.75 5.22
C ALA A 472 -19.92 13.89 6.07
N ASP A 473 -20.24 13.88 7.36
CA ASP A 473 -19.56 14.71 8.34
C ASP A 473 -18.71 13.87 9.31
N PRO A 474 -17.88 14.48 10.19
CA PRO A 474 -16.88 13.75 10.99
C PRO A 474 -17.40 12.78 12.08
N VAL A 475 -18.69 12.41 12.06
CA VAL A 475 -19.25 11.34 12.91
C VAL A 475 -19.74 10.17 12.05
N GLU A 476 -20.00 10.43 10.76
CA GLU A 476 -20.34 9.42 9.77
C GLU A 476 -19.10 8.79 9.13
N MET A 477 -17.98 9.53 9.12
CA MET A 477 -16.62 9.02 8.94
C MET A 477 -16.03 8.67 10.30
#